data_AF-A2FNA6-F1
#
_entry.id   AF-A2FNA6-F1
#
_cell.length_a   1.000
_cell.length_b   1.000
_cell.length_c   1.000
_cell.angle_alpha   90.00
_cell.angle_beta   90.00
_cell.angle_gamma   90.00
#
_symmetry.space_group_name_H-M   'P 1'
#
loop_
_entity.id
_entity.type
_entity.pdbx_description
1 polymer ?
#
loop_
_entity_poly.entity_id
_entity_poly.type
_entity_poly.pdbx_seq_one_letter_code
_entity_poly.pdbx_strand_id
1 'polypeptide(L)'
;MLCQSCTSLITLTLNNGVTDIGTYAFDECTSLTDFIIPSSLASIQSFAFQSCERLKTLIMGADCTLSKVNGGCFYGCYNLKSVKLPQNDQRYRFENGALTNHAQTKLILFLPYSGVKNFIVPLEMVTIGSCAFMGSPTLLRVFFNGNNINTIDYQAFKDCKNSNFVFFSSSSISQIGTNAFDGCPLLRRCGSFSAPQDVQEKFVNTANIPKIAFSENCAFANSCRAIKNIGIPFSYLYPFLTIEL
;
A
#
# COMPACT_ATOMS: atom_id res chain seq x y z
N MET A 1 -7.54 -26.02 1.04
CA MET A 1 -7.33 -25.48 -0.32
C MET A 1 -8.66 -25.62 -1.04
N LEU A 2 -9.25 -24.54 -1.55
CA LEU A 2 -10.64 -24.54 -2.06
C LEU A 2 -10.69 -24.77 -3.58
N CYS A 3 -9.93 -24.02 -4.38
CA CYS A 3 -9.89 -24.15 -5.85
C CYS A 3 -8.60 -23.54 -6.43
N GLN A 4 -7.42 -24.04 -6.06
CA GLN A 4 -6.15 -23.56 -6.64
C GLN A 4 -6.02 -24.02 -8.11
N SER A 5 -5.54 -23.14 -8.99
CA SER A 5 -5.35 -23.33 -10.43
C SER A 5 -6.60 -23.79 -11.19
N CYS A 6 -7.78 -23.40 -10.70
CA CYS A 6 -9.06 -23.63 -11.39
C CYS A 6 -9.22 -22.67 -12.58
N THR A 7 -8.45 -22.90 -13.65
CA THR A 7 -8.35 -22.01 -14.82
C THR A 7 -9.65 -21.86 -15.61
N SER A 8 -10.64 -22.73 -15.41
CA SER A 8 -11.98 -22.63 -16.00
C SER A 8 -13.02 -21.93 -15.11
N LEU A 9 -12.67 -21.54 -13.88
CA LEU A 9 -13.59 -20.88 -12.96
C LEU A 9 -13.83 -19.43 -13.43
N ILE A 10 -15.03 -19.14 -13.94
CA ILE A 10 -15.40 -17.80 -14.42
C ILE A 10 -16.03 -16.97 -13.31
N THR A 11 -16.85 -17.61 -12.47
CA THR A 11 -17.63 -16.97 -11.41
C THR A 11 -17.40 -17.67 -10.07
N LEU A 12 -17.20 -16.89 -9.02
CA LEU A 12 -17.10 -17.40 -7.65
C LEU A 12 -18.26 -16.86 -6.82
N THR A 13 -19.11 -17.77 -6.33
CA THR A 13 -20.17 -17.48 -5.37
C THR A 13 -19.86 -18.19 -4.06
N LEU A 14 -19.79 -17.43 -2.97
CA LEU A 14 -19.60 -17.96 -1.62
C LEU A 14 -20.93 -17.93 -0.86
N ASN A 15 -21.21 -18.99 -0.11
CA ASN A 15 -22.41 -19.06 0.74
C ASN A 15 -22.30 -18.10 1.93
N ASN A 16 -23.44 -17.67 2.46
CA ASN A 16 -23.50 -16.94 3.72
C ASN A 16 -22.88 -17.77 4.84
N GLY A 17 -22.09 -17.13 5.70
CA GLY A 17 -21.40 -17.77 6.83
C GLY A 17 -19.92 -18.08 6.57
N VAL A 18 -19.42 -17.92 5.34
CA VAL A 18 -17.98 -17.94 5.09
C VAL A 18 -17.37 -16.66 5.68
N THR A 19 -16.52 -16.82 6.70
CA THR A 19 -15.86 -15.72 7.41
C THR A 19 -14.46 -15.41 6.89
N ASP A 20 -13.79 -16.40 6.31
CA ASP A 20 -12.39 -16.31 5.90
C ASP A 20 -12.13 -17.05 4.59
N ILE A 21 -11.32 -16.46 3.70
CA ILE A 21 -10.75 -17.14 2.54
C ILE A 21 -9.28 -17.45 2.82
N GLY A 22 -8.93 -18.74 2.83
CA GLY A 22 -7.59 -19.22 3.18
C GLY A 22 -6.48 -18.83 2.21
N THR A 23 -5.23 -19.00 2.66
CA THR A 23 -4.03 -18.72 1.86
C THR A 23 -4.05 -19.55 0.57
N TYR A 24 -3.74 -18.91 -0.57
CA TYR A 24 -3.77 -19.55 -1.91
C TYR A 24 -5.12 -20.18 -2.32
N ALA A 25 -6.24 -19.84 -1.68
CA ALA A 25 -7.51 -20.56 -1.89
C ALA A 25 -8.00 -20.60 -3.34
N PHE A 26 -7.79 -19.52 -4.09
CA PHE A 26 -8.16 -19.32 -5.50
C PHE A 26 -6.97 -18.82 -6.33
N ASP A 27 -5.75 -19.14 -5.91
CA ASP A 27 -4.54 -18.84 -6.66
C ASP A 27 -4.62 -19.45 -8.06
N GLU A 28 -4.15 -18.72 -9.08
CA GLU A 28 -4.17 -19.10 -10.50
C GLU A 28 -5.57 -19.43 -11.08
N CYS A 29 -6.65 -18.90 -10.51
CA CYS A 29 -7.97 -18.92 -11.16
C CYS A 29 -8.04 -17.90 -12.30
N THR A 30 -7.28 -18.15 -13.37
CA THR A 30 -7.01 -17.18 -14.45
C THR A 30 -8.24 -16.74 -15.24
N SER A 31 -9.35 -17.48 -15.21
CA SER A 31 -10.62 -17.10 -15.86
C SER A 31 -11.59 -16.32 -14.99
N LEU A 32 -11.34 -16.19 -13.67
CA LEU A 32 -12.26 -15.52 -12.75
C LEU A 32 -12.34 -14.05 -13.12
N THR A 33 -13.54 -13.53 -13.42
CA THR A 33 -13.70 -12.14 -13.88
C THR A 33 -14.08 -11.16 -12.79
N ASP A 34 -14.92 -11.59 -11.86
CA ASP A 34 -15.47 -10.76 -10.80
C ASP A 34 -15.59 -11.58 -9.53
N PHE A 35 -15.44 -10.93 -8.38
CA PHE A 35 -15.64 -11.57 -7.08
C PHE A 35 -16.59 -10.74 -6.22
N ILE A 36 -17.70 -11.36 -5.83
CA ILE A 36 -18.66 -10.77 -4.88
C ILE A 36 -18.22 -11.16 -3.47
N ILE A 37 -17.92 -10.15 -2.65
CA ILE A 37 -17.55 -10.30 -1.25
C ILE A 37 -18.83 -10.40 -0.43
N PRO A 38 -19.17 -11.56 0.15
CA PRO A 38 -20.40 -11.73 0.91
C PRO A 38 -20.34 -10.96 2.24
N SER A 39 -21.51 -10.72 2.85
CA SER A 39 -21.64 -9.93 4.07
C SER A 39 -20.82 -10.48 5.26
N SER A 40 -20.75 -11.81 5.36
CA SER A 40 -20.03 -12.51 6.44
C SER A 40 -18.51 -12.55 6.27
N LEU A 41 -17.95 -12.21 5.10
CA LEU A 41 -16.52 -12.35 4.87
C LEU A 41 -15.74 -11.25 5.60
N ALA A 42 -15.06 -11.64 6.67
CA ALA A 42 -14.27 -10.75 7.52
C ALA A 42 -12.80 -10.68 7.07
N SER A 43 -12.25 -11.77 6.52
CA SER A 43 -10.84 -11.81 6.13
C SER A 43 -10.55 -12.54 4.82
N ILE A 44 -9.53 -12.04 4.12
CA ILE A 44 -8.91 -12.71 2.97
C ILE A 44 -7.42 -12.88 3.27
N GLN A 45 -6.97 -14.12 3.28
CA GLN A 45 -5.59 -14.48 3.64
C GLN A 45 -4.60 -14.26 2.49
N SER A 46 -3.31 -14.41 2.78
CA SER A 46 -2.24 -14.07 1.85
C SER A 46 -2.36 -14.87 0.54
N PHE A 47 -2.12 -14.19 -0.58
CA PHE A 47 -2.12 -14.80 -1.92
C PHE A 47 -3.42 -15.53 -2.31
N ALA A 48 -4.54 -15.30 -1.62
CA ALA A 48 -5.78 -16.02 -1.86
C ALA A 48 -6.31 -15.94 -3.30
N PHE A 49 -6.07 -14.84 -4.01
CA PHE A 49 -6.44 -14.62 -5.41
C PHE A 49 -5.21 -14.28 -6.25
N GLN A 50 -4.03 -14.79 -5.88
CA GLN A 50 -2.83 -14.57 -6.67
C GLN A 50 -3.04 -15.07 -8.11
N SER A 51 -2.49 -14.36 -9.09
CA SER A 51 -2.54 -14.73 -10.51
C SER A 51 -3.95 -14.96 -11.07
N CYS A 52 -4.99 -14.36 -10.46
CA CYS A 52 -6.32 -14.26 -11.07
C CYS A 52 -6.31 -13.18 -12.16
N GLU A 53 -5.63 -13.45 -13.27
CA GLU A 53 -5.27 -12.46 -14.28
C GLU A 53 -6.47 -11.73 -14.89
N ARG A 54 -7.62 -12.40 -15.01
CA ARG A 54 -8.85 -11.82 -15.58
C ARG A 54 -9.77 -11.17 -14.54
N LEU A 55 -9.43 -11.19 -13.25
CA LEU A 55 -10.24 -10.56 -12.20
C LEU A 55 -10.19 -9.04 -12.39
N LYS A 56 -11.35 -8.44 -12.64
CA LYS A 56 -11.51 -7.01 -12.98
C LYS A 56 -12.05 -6.19 -11.84
N THR A 57 -12.98 -6.76 -11.09
CA THR A 57 -13.76 -6.03 -10.10
C THR A 57 -13.97 -6.87 -8.84
N LEU A 58 -13.78 -6.24 -7.68
CA LEU A 58 -14.33 -6.72 -6.42
C LEU A 58 -15.67 -6.02 -6.18
N ILE A 59 -16.70 -6.77 -5.82
CA ILE A 59 -18.04 -6.24 -5.56
C ILE A 59 -18.33 -6.46 -4.09
N MET A 60 -18.36 -5.38 -3.31
CA MET A 60 -18.70 -5.45 -1.89
C MET A 60 -20.21 -5.71 -1.78
N GLY A 61 -20.59 -6.82 -1.15
CA GLY A 61 -22.00 -7.12 -0.87
C GLY A 61 -22.58 -6.14 0.15
N ALA A 62 -23.92 -6.08 0.21
CA ALA A 62 -24.62 -5.34 1.26
C ALA A 62 -24.14 -5.84 2.64
N ASP A 63 -23.88 -4.92 3.56
CA ASP A 63 -23.39 -5.20 4.92
C ASP A 63 -22.04 -5.93 5.02
N CYS A 64 -21.18 -5.82 4.00
CA CYS A 64 -19.83 -6.38 4.05
C CYS A 64 -19.03 -5.91 5.28
N THR A 65 -18.36 -6.86 5.95
CA THR A 65 -17.56 -6.61 7.15
C THR A 65 -16.05 -6.87 6.95
N LEU A 66 -15.59 -6.89 5.70
CA LEU A 66 -14.19 -7.11 5.34
C LEU A 66 -13.26 -6.13 6.06
N SER A 67 -12.55 -6.63 7.06
CA SER A 67 -11.68 -5.82 7.92
C SER A 67 -10.20 -6.12 7.72
N LYS A 68 -9.88 -7.25 7.06
CA LYS A 68 -8.51 -7.73 6.89
C LYS A 68 -8.28 -8.34 5.50
N VAL A 69 -7.35 -7.75 4.76
CA VAL A 69 -6.82 -8.28 3.49
C VAL A 69 -5.32 -8.45 3.67
N ASN A 70 -4.85 -9.70 3.67
CA ASN A 70 -3.44 -10.00 3.89
C ASN A 70 -2.59 -9.85 2.62
N GLY A 71 -1.27 -9.83 2.83
CA GLY A 71 -0.30 -9.48 1.80
C GLY A 71 -0.33 -10.37 0.55
N GLY A 72 -0.13 -9.73 -0.59
CA GLY A 72 -0.09 -10.38 -1.90
C GLY A 72 -1.40 -11.02 -2.34
N CYS A 73 -2.52 -10.79 -1.63
CA CYS A 73 -3.82 -11.38 -1.92
C CYS A 73 -4.22 -11.28 -3.41
N PHE A 74 -3.92 -10.14 -4.05
CA PHE A 74 -4.22 -9.88 -5.47
C PHE A 74 -2.94 -9.67 -6.30
N TYR A 75 -1.83 -10.28 -5.91
CA TYR A 75 -0.60 -10.25 -6.71
C TYR A 75 -0.84 -10.95 -8.06
N GLY A 76 -0.40 -10.39 -9.18
CA GLY A 76 -0.69 -10.93 -10.52
C GLY A 76 -2.11 -10.67 -11.05
N CYS A 77 -3.00 -10.00 -10.31
CA CYS A 77 -4.32 -9.58 -10.80
C CYS A 77 -4.21 -8.33 -11.69
N TYR A 78 -3.57 -8.45 -12.85
CA TYR A 78 -3.22 -7.31 -13.72
C TYR A 78 -4.43 -6.48 -14.18
N ASN A 79 -5.61 -7.10 -14.27
CA ASN A 79 -6.86 -6.47 -14.68
C ASN A 79 -7.71 -5.92 -13.53
N LEU A 80 -7.34 -6.14 -12.26
CA LEU A 80 -8.12 -5.69 -11.12
C LEU A 80 -7.93 -4.20 -10.91
N LYS A 81 -8.93 -3.39 -11.30
CA LYS A 81 -8.86 -1.92 -11.25
C LYS A 81 -9.91 -1.28 -10.35
N SER A 82 -10.96 -2.01 -9.97
CA SER A 82 -12.11 -1.43 -9.29
C SER A 82 -12.59 -2.25 -8.11
N VAL A 83 -13.04 -1.55 -7.07
CA VAL A 83 -13.94 -2.08 -6.04
C VAL A 83 -15.27 -1.35 -6.17
N LYS A 84 -16.37 -2.08 -6.34
CA LYS A 84 -17.73 -1.52 -6.35
C LYS A 84 -18.30 -1.62 -4.94
N LEU A 85 -18.74 -0.49 -4.42
CA LEU A 85 -19.40 -0.38 -3.12
C LEU A 85 -20.93 -0.34 -3.30
N PRO A 86 -21.71 -0.81 -2.31
CA PRO A 86 -23.14 -0.52 -2.21
C PRO A 86 -23.46 0.97 -2.30
N GLN A 87 -24.68 1.30 -2.72
CA GLN A 87 -25.15 2.68 -2.72
C GLN A 87 -25.17 3.22 -1.28
N ASN A 88 -24.63 4.43 -1.08
CA ASN A 88 -24.52 5.09 0.22
C ASN A 88 -23.75 4.27 1.28
N ASP A 89 -22.75 3.48 0.88
CA ASP A 89 -21.92 2.71 1.83
C ASP A 89 -21.29 3.63 2.89
N GLN A 90 -21.63 3.36 4.17
CA GLN A 90 -21.16 4.11 5.34
C GLN A 90 -19.95 3.45 6.03
N ARG A 91 -19.43 2.34 5.49
CA ARG A 91 -18.33 1.55 6.07
C ARG A 91 -17.03 1.73 5.31
N TYR A 92 -17.09 1.87 3.99
CA TYR A 92 -15.91 1.95 3.13
C TYR A 92 -15.98 3.10 2.13
N ARG A 93 -14.80 3.42 1.59
CA ARG A 93 -14.62 4.27 0.39
C ARG A 93 -13.61 3.62 -0.53
N PHE A 94 -13.82 3.77 -1.83
CA PHE A 94 -12.88 3.31 -2.84
C PHE A 94 -12.57 4.43 -3.82
N GLU A 95 -11.37 4.99 -3.71
CA GLU A 95 -10.91 6.14 -4.49
C GLU A 95 -9.43 5.96 -4.82
N ASN A 96 -9.02 6.33 -6.05
CA ASN A 96 -7.62 6.28 -6.49
C ASN A 96 -6.91 4.93 -6.20
N GLY A 97 -7.61 3.82 -6.44
CA GLY A 97 -7.06 2.47 -6.25
C GLY A 97 -7.00 2.00 -4.80
N ALA A 98 -7.43 2.81 -3.83
CA ALA A 98 -7.40 2.52 -2.41
C ALA A 98 -8.80 2.24 -1.85
N LEU A 99 -8.94 1.13 -1.14
CA LEU A 99 -10.07 0.82 -0.26
C LEU A 99 -9.72 1.26 1.17
N THR A 100 -10.50 2.17 1.72
CA THR A 100 -10.39 2.66 3.10
C THR A 100 -11.67 2.38 3.86
N ASN A 101 -11.64 2.55 5.19
CA ASN A 101 -12.89 2.76 5.92
C ASN A 101 -13.55 4.09 5.49
N HIS A 102 -14.82 4.29 5.84
CA HIS A 102 -15.60 5.44 5.38
C HIS A 102 -15.05 6.79 5.84
N ALA A 103 -14.49 6.85 7.05
CA ALA A 103 -13.84 8.05 7.58
C ALA A 103 -12.45 8.29 6.97
N GLN A 104 -11.96 7.40 6.10
CA GLN A 104 -10.61 7.42 5.51
C GLN A 104 -9.47 7.45 6.54
N THR A 105 -9.74 7.03 7.78
CA THR A 105 -8.74 6.97 8.86
C THR A 105 -7.84 5.74 8.76
N LYS A 106 -8.24 4.71 7.99
CA LYS A 106 -7.45 3.49 7.77
C LYS A 106 -7.46 3.06 6.30
N LEU A 107 -6.27 2.89 5.73
CA LEU A 107 -6.10 2.19 4.46
C LEU A 107 -6.16 0.68 4.67
N ILE A 108 -7.08 0.00 4.00
CA ILE A 108 -7.30 -1.44 4.13
C ILE A 108 -6.57 -2.19 3.01
N LEU A 109 -6.71 -1.73 1.77
CA LEU A 109 -6.14 -2.35 0.59
C LEU A 109 -5.87 -1.28 -0.47
N PHE A 110 -4.72 -1.34 -1.12
CA PHE A 110 -4.46 -0.68 -2.38
C PHE A 110 -4.35 -1.73 -3.48
N LEU A 111 -5.07 -1.55 -4.58
CA LEU A 111 -5.02 -2.49 -5.70
C LEU A 111 -3.63 -2.40 -6.37
N PRO A 112 -2.79 -3.46 -6.29
CA PRO A 112 -1.37 -3.34 -6.65
C PRO A 112 -1.13 -2.90 -8.10
N TYR A 113 -2.04 -3.31 -8.98
CA TYR A 113 -2.00 -3.02 -10.41
C TYR A 113 -3.00 -1.94 -10.82
N SER A 114 -3.49 -1.09 -9.91
CA SER A 114 -4.46 -0.02 -10.23
C SER A 114 -3.99 0.93 -11.36
N GLY A 115 -2.68 1.04 -11.60
CA GLY A 115 -2.09 2.02 -12.51
C GLY A 115 -1.78 3.35 -11.83
N VAL A 116 -2.16 3.51 -10.56
CA VAL A 116 -1.86 4.72 -9.78
C VAL A 116 -0.36 4.73 -9.47
N LYS A 117 0.28 5.83 -9.88
CA LYS A 117 1.71 6.08 -9.66
C LYS A 117 1.99 6.90 -8.41
N ASN A 118 1.08 7.82 -8.11
CA ASN A 118 1.20 8.77 -7.02
C ASN A 118 -0.07 8.65 -6.17
N PHE A 119 0.07 8.29 -4.90
CA PHE A 119 -1.06 8.24 -3.97
C PHE A 119 -0.96 9.41 -2.99
N ILE A 120 -2.03 10.20 -2.88
CA ILE A 120 -2.14 11.25 -1.87
C ILE A 120 -2.90 10.67 -0.69
N VAL A 121 -2.24 10.64 0.46
CA VAL A 121 -2.84 10.12 1.69
C VAL A 121 -3.90 11.11 2.19
N PRO A 122 -5.15 10.67 2.42
CA PRO A 122 -6.20 11.48 3.01
C PRO A 122 -5.77 12.15 4.33
N LEU A 123 -6.25 13.36 4.60
CA LEU A 123 -5.90 14.14 5.80
C LEU A 123 -6.25 13.42 7.10
N GLU A 124 -7.42 12.77 7.11
CA GLU A 124 -7.94 12.01 8.25
C GLU A 124 -7.19 10.70 8.47
N MET A 125 -6.29 10.29 7.56
CA MET A 125 -5.66 8.98 7.67
C MET A 125 -4.75 8.91 8.89
N VAL A 126 -5.00 7.88 9.70
CA VAL A 126 -4.27 7.56 10.93
C VAL A 126 -3.38 6.34 10.73
N THR A 127 -3.85 5.35 9.95
CA THR A 127 -3.17 4.07 9.79
C THR A 127 -3.04 3.66 8.33
N ILE A 128 -1.81 3.34 7.90
CA ILE A 128 -1.57 2.50 6.72
C ILE A 128 -1.63 1.04 7.17
N GLY A 129 -2.70 0.33 6.81
CA GLY A 129 -2.96 -1.03 7.29
C GLY A 129 -1.95 -2.07 6.79
N SER A 130 -1.95 -3.22 7.47
CA SER A 130 -1.05 -4.33 7.16
C SER A 130 -1.12 -4.70 5.69
N CYS A 131 0.05 -4.79 5.05
CA CYS A 131 0.20 -5.16 3.64
C CYS A 131 -0.56 -4.29 2.63
N ALA A 132 -1.08 -3.12 3.02
CA ALA A 132 -2.02 -2.37 2.20
C ALA A 132 -1.49 -2.03 0.80
N PHE A 133 -0.22 -1.64 0.68
CA PHE A 133 0.46 -1.35 -0.59
C PHE A 133 1.35 -2.51 -1.07
N MET A 134 1.37 -3.66 -0.40
CA MET A 134 2.33 -4.72 -0.68
C MET A 134 2.33 -5.12 -2.17
N GLY A 135 3.52 -5.18 -2.75
CA GLY A 135 3.74 -5.65 -4.11
C GLY A 135 3.09 -4.76 -5.18
N SER A 136 2.95 -3.46 -4.93
CA SER A 136 2.39 -2.49 -5.91
C SER A 136 3.46 -2.01 -6.89
N PRO A 137 3.58 -2.59 -8.10
CA PRO A 137 4.66 -2.22 -9.03
C PRO A 137 4.46 -0.86 -9.68
N THR A 138 3.23 -0.33 -9.75
CA THR A 138 3.00 0.97 -10.40
C THR A 138 3.21 2.14 -9.45
N LEU A 139 3.13 1.89 -8.14
CA LEU A 139 3.25 2.93 -7.12
C LEU A 139 4.70 3.41 -7.06
N LEU A 140 4.89 4.70 -7.30
CA LEU A 140 6.19 5.36 -7.26
C LEU A 140 6.31 6.22 -6.00
N ARG A 141 5.23 6.94 -5.67
CA ARG A 141 5.24 7.93 -4.58
C ARG A 141 3.97 7.87 -3.76
N VAL A 142 4.15 8.08 -2.46
CA VAL A 142 3.05 8.33 -1.53
C VAL A 142 3.29 9.65 -0.82
N PHE A 143 2.31 10.55 -0.92
CA PHE A 143 2.36 11.91 -0.40
C PHE A 143 1.56 12.00 0.90
N PHE A 144 2.25 12.26 1.99
CA PHE A 144 1.66 12.49 3.30
C PHE A 144 1.61 13.99 3.55
N ASN A 145 0.48 14.63 3.26
CA ASN A 145 0.37 16.09 3.29
C ASN A 145 -0.28 16.58 4.59
N GLY A 146 0.47 16.64 5.69
CA GLY A 146 -0.04 17.13 6.98
C GLY A 146 -1.12 16.24 7.61
N ASN A 147 -1.06 14.93 7.34
CA ASN A 147 -2.02 13.96 7.83
C ASN A 147 -1.72 13.46 9.25
N ASN A 148 -2.74 12.87 9.87
CA ASN A 148 -2.71 12.34 11.24
C ASN A 148 -2.08 10.94 11.35
N ILE A 149 -1.22 10.54 10.39
CA ILE A 149 -0.68 9.18 10.35
C ILE A 149 0.17 8.94 11.60
N ASN A 150 -0.20 7.92 12.36
CA ASN A 150 0.54 7.46 13.53
C ASN A 150 1.17 6.07 13.31
N THR A 151 0.58 5.27 12.42
CA THR A 151 0.91 3.85 12.29
C THR A 151 1.07 3.45 10.84
N ILE A 152 2.18 2.76 10.56
CA ILE A 152 2.40 2.01 9.33
C ILE A 152 2.56 0.56 9.71
N ASP A 153 1.59 -0.28 9.38
CA ASP A 153 1.51 -1.64 9.90
C ASP A 153 2.46 -2.63 9.20
N TYR A 154 2.43 -3.87 9.70
CA TYR A 154 3.17 -5.03 9.20
C TYR A 154 3.15 -5.12 7.67
N GLN A 155 4.34 -5.14 7.06
CA GLN A 155 4.52 -5.29 5.60
C GLN A 155 3.74 -4.31 4.72
N ALA A 156 3.28 -3.16 5.26
CA ALA A 156 2.44 -2.20 4.56
C ALA A 156 2.91 -1.85 3.13
N PHE A 157 4.21 -1.67 2.93
CA PHE A 157 4.86 -1.35 1.65
C PHE A 157 5.77 -2.47 1.14
N LYS A 158 5.71 -3.68 1.69
CA LYS A 158 6.62 -4.76 1.29
C LYS A 158 6.62 -4.97 -0.22
N ASP A 159 7.78 -5.18 -0.83
CA ASP A 159 7.97 -5.42 -2.27
C ASP A 159 7.43 -4.30 -3.18
N CYS A 160 7.29 -3.07 -2.68
CA CYS A 160 7.07 -1.88 -3.51
C CYS A 160 8.36 -1.51 -4.26
N LYS A 161 8.73 -2.32 -5.25
CA LYS A 161 10.04 -2.27 -5.91
C LYS A 161 10.33 -0.97 -6.65
N ASN A 162 9.29 -0.32 -7.17
CA ASN A 162 9.39 0.92 -7.93
C ASN A 162 9.18 2.17 -7.07
N SER A 163 8.79 2.02 -5.80
CA SER A 163 8.66 3.14 -4.88
C SER A 163 10.04 3.71 -4.57
N ASN A 164 10.33 4.87 -5.15
CA ASN A 164 11.59 5.58 -4.92
C ASN A 164 11.49 6.56 -3.74
N PHE A 165 10.27 6.94 -3.36
CA PHE A 165 10.04 7.83 -2.23
C PHE A 165 8.68 7.63 -1.59
N VAL A 166 8.67 7.71 -0.27
CA VAL A 166 7.47 7.74 0.55
C VAL A 166 7.65 8.95 1.44
N PHE A 167 6.87 10.01 1.21
CA PHE A 167 7.01 11.26 1.94
C PHE A 167 6.48 11.08 3.35
N PHE A 168 7.18 11.48 4.40
CA PHE A 168 6.60 11.51 5.76
C PHE A 168 6.75 12.92 6.32
N SER A 169 5.70 13.73 6.21
CA SER A 169 5.65 15.05 6.85
C SER A 169 5.19 15.00 8.30
N SER A 170 4.84 13.82 8.79
CA SER A 170 4.16 13.70 10.07
C SER A 170 5.14 13.37 11.18
N SER A 171 5.27 14.29 12.14
CA SER A 171 5.92 14.04 13.42
C SER A 171 5.11 13.12 14.32
N SER A 172 3.91 12.68 13.91
CA SER A 172 3.03 11.82 14.73
C SER A 172 3.23 10.32 14.53
N ILE A 173 4.08 9.88 13.60
CA ILE A 173 4.37 8.45 13.44
C ILE A 173 5.03 7.93 14.72
N SER A 174 4.33 7.05 15.41
CA SER A 174 4.80 6.41 16.64
C SER A 174 5.07 4.92 16.45
N GLN A 175 4.48 4.30 15.42
CA GLN A 175 4.60 2.87 15.17
C GLN A 175 4.89 2.55 13.71
N ILE A 176 5.91 1.73 13.49
CA ILE A 176 6.20 1.12 12.20
C ILE A 176 6.37 -0.38 12.39
N GLY A 177 5.48 -1.13 11.75
CA GLY A 177 5.37 -2.58 11.87
C GLY A 177 6.50 -3.32 11.18
N THR A 178 6.75 -4.54 11.65
CA THR A 178 7.79 -5.43 11.13
C THR A 178 7.73 -5.54 9.61
N ASN A 179 8.88 -5.38 8.95
CA ASN A 179 9.05 -5.51 7.50
C ASN A 179 8.17 -4.55 6.68
N ALA A 180 7.70 -3.44 7.26
CA ALA A 180 6.84 -2.48 6.57
C ALA A 180 7.39 -2.06 5.19
N PHE A 181 8.70 -1.95 5.02
CA PHE A 181 9.36 -1.54 3.78
C PHE A 181 10.39 -2.56 3.26
N ASP A 182 10.23 -3.83 3.63
CA ASP A 182 11.08 -4.91 3.09
C ASP A 182 10.93 -4.99 1.56
N GLY A 183 11.99 -5.35 0.83
CA GLY A 183 11.94 -5.45 -0.63
C GLY A 183 11.71 -4.11 -1.39
N CYS A 184 12.02 -2.96 -0.77
CA CYS A 184 11.90 -1.62 -1.38
C CYS A 184 13.27 -0.99 -1.73
N PRO A 185 13.97 -1.47 -2.77
CA PRO A 185 15.36 -1.10 -3.05
C PRO A 185 15.54 0.37 -3.45
N LEU A 186 14.51 1.02 -4.01
CA LEU A 186 14.62 2.40 -4.50
C LEU A 186 14.39 3.45 -3.41
N LEU A 187 13.83 3.09 -2.25
CA LEU A 187 13.61 4.04 -1.15
C LEU A 187 14.90 4.65 -0.60
N ARG A 188 16.06 4.02 -0.85
CA ARG A 188 17.38 4.50 -0.43
C ARG A 188 18.08 5.37 -1.47
N ARG A 189 17.51 5.55 -2.67
CA ARG A 189 18.14 6.35 -3.72
C ARG A 189 17.86 7.83 -3.54
N CYS A 190 18.74 8.64 -4.07
CA CYS A 190 18.52 10.07 -4.18
C CYS A 190 17.49 10.37 -5.30
N GLY A 191 17.00 11.61 -5.40
CA GLY A 191 15.91 11.95 -6.33
C GLY A 191 14.55 11.47 -5.86
N SER A 192 14.50 11.12 -4.57
CA SER A 192 13.34 10.60 -3.92
C SER A 192 12.37 11.76 -3.63
N PHE A 193 12.87 12.96 -3.33
CA PHE A 193 12.04 14.15 -3.17
C PHE A 193 12.16 15.07 -4.40
N SER A 194 11.02 15.59 -4.90
CA SER A 194 10.98 16.65 -5.91
C SER A 194 10.19 17.82 -5.34
N ALA A 195 10.79 19.01 -5.34
CA ALA A 195 10.16 20.23 -4.87
C ALA A 195 10.71 21.45 -5.61
N PRO A 196 9.96 22.57 -5.65
CA PRO A 196 10.47 23.85 -6.11
C PRO A 196 11.77 24.26 -5.39
N GLN A 197 12.67 24.98 -6.08
CA GLN A 197 14.02 25.29 -5.59
C GLN A 197 14.01 25.97 -4.21
N ASP A 198 13.07 26.89 -3.97
CA ASP A 198 12.88 27.59 -2.70
C ASP A 198 12.50 26.63 -1.55
N VAL A 199 11.73 25.59 -1.84
CA VAL A 199 11.37 24.53 -0.89
C VAL A 199 12.56 23.61 -0.65
N GLN A 200 13.33 23.28 -1.68
CA GLN A 200 14.58 22.51 -1.53
C GLN A 200 15.57 23.24 -0.63
N GLU A 201 15.77 24.55 -0.87
CA GLU A 201 16.65 25.39 -0.07
C GLU A 201 16.23 25.44 1.40
N LYS A 202 14.92 25.54 1.69
CA LYS A 202 14.40 25.41 3.05
C LYS A 202 14.77 24.07 3.66
N PHE A 203 14.48 22.96 3.00
CA PHE A 203 14.79 21.63 3.52
C PHE A 203 16.29 21.39 3.73
N VAL A 204 17.14 21.91 2.83
CA VAL A 204 18.60 21.84 2.98
C VAL A 204 19.06 22.62 4.21
N ASN A 205 18.53 23.83 4.39
CA ASN A 205 19.02 24.76 5.41
C ASN A 205 18.40 24.54 6.80
N THR A 206 17.15 24.08 6.88
CA THR A 206 16.41 23.97 8.15
C THR A 206 16.24 22.55 8.63
N ALA A 207 16.13 21.59 7.72
CA ALA A 207 15.87 20.19 8.05
C ALA A 207 17.13 19.31 7.89
N ASN A 208 18.28 19.92 7.56
CA ASN A 208 19.50 19.22 7.17
C ASN A 208 19.14 18.07 6.23
N ILE A 209 18.58 18.35 5.04
CA ILE A 209 18.35 17.37 3.96
C ILE A 209 19.44 17.56 2.90
N PRO A 210 20.10 16.53 2.35
CA PRO A 210 21.29 16.72 1.56
C PRO A 210 20.81 17.10 0.16
N LYS A 211 21.48 18.04 -0.50
CA LYS A 211 21.11 18.45 -1.88
C LYS A 211 20.99 17.27 -2.84
N ILE A 212 21.74 16.19 -2.60
CA ILE A 212 21.64 14.98 -3.41
C ILE A 212 20.25 14.32 -3.32
N ALA A 213 19.51 14.41 -2.21
CA ALA A 213 18.18 13.82 -2.07
C ALA A 213 17.14 14.37 -3.06
N PHE A 214 17.41 15.55 -3.65
CA PHE A 214 16.59 16.20 -4.67
C PHE A 214 17.00 15.85 -6.11
N SER A 215 18.10 15.11 -6.30
CA SER A 215 18.65 14.79 -7.63
C SER A 215 17.95 13.59 -8.26
N GLU A 216 17.07 13.82 -9.24
CA GLU A 216 16.25 12.78 -9.89
C GLU A 216 17.02 11.57 -10.47
N ASN A 217 18.32 11.72 -10.78
CA ASN A 217 19.15 10.71 -11.45
C ASN A 217 20.53 10.51 -10.80
N CYS A 218 20.61 9.85 -9.65
CA CYS A 218 21.91 9.38 -9.13
C CYS A 218 22.17 7.89 -9.37
N ALA A 219 23.46 7.57 -9.51
CA ALA A 219 23.97 6.21 -9.52
C ALA A 219 23.59 5.45 -8.24
N PHE A 220 23.46 4.13 -8.32
CA PHE A 220 23.09 3.28 -7.18
C PHE A 220 24.07 3.38 -5.99
N ALA A 221 25.34 3.64 -6.29
CA ALA A 221 26.38 3.91 -5.28
C ALA A 221 26.11 5.21 -4.49
N ASN A 222 25.39 6.15 -5.09
CA ASN A 222 25.02 7.43 -4.52
C ASN A 222 23.61 7.32 -3.92
N SER A 223 23.55 6.69 -2.75
CA SER A 223 22.33 6.52 -1.96
C SER A 223 22.32 7.49 -0.79
N CYS A 224 21.12 7.88 -0.38
CA CYS A 224 20.93 8.69 0.80
C CYS A 224 20.96 7.75 2.04
N ARG A 225 21.68 8.13 3.11
CA ARG A 225 21.90 7.30 4.33
C ARG A 225 21.01 7.70 5.51
N ALA A 226 20.54 6.71 6.28
CA ALA A 226 19.57 6.92 7.36
C ALA A 226 20.12 7.81 8.50
N ILE A 227 19.27 8.68 9.06
CA ILE A 227 19.58 9.49 10.25
C ILE A 227 19.64 8.54 11.47
N LYS A 228 20.69 8.66 12.30
CA LYS A 228 20.73 8.06 13.65
C LYS A 228 20.07 9.02 14.64
N ASN A 229 19.22 8.51 15.54
CA ASN A 229 18.62 9.24 16.68
C ASN A 229 17.41 10.16 16.42
N ILE A 230 16.44 9.67 15.66
CA ILE A 230 15.04 10.02 15.95
C ILE A 230 14.50 8.82 16.74
N GLY A 231 13.67 8.99 17.77
CA GLY A 231 13.23 7.95 18.71
C GLY A 231 12.41 6.78 18.12
N ILE A 232 12.61 6.46 16.84
CA ILE A 232 12.02 5.37 16.07
C ILE A 232 13.15 4.40 15.67
N PRO A 233 12.96 3.07 15.76
CA PRO A 233 14.00 2.09 15.46
C PRO A 233 14.66 2.30 14.09
N PHE A 234 15.97 2.05 14.04
CA PHE A 234 16.91 2.16 12.91
C PHE A 234 16.46 1.66 11.53
N SER A 235 15.34 0.95 11.43
CA SER A 235 14.87 0.25 10.24
C SER A 235 13.83 1.01 9.40
N TYR A 236 13.43 2.23 9.76
CA TYR A 236 12.28 2.87 9.12
C TYR A 236 12.46 4.37 8.79
N LEU A 237 11.87 4.77 7.65
CA LEU A 237 12.33 5.84 6.75
C LEU A 237 12.09 7.28 7.25
N TYR A 238 13.18 8.05 7.34
CA TYR A 238 13.20 9.52 7.29
C TYR A 238 13.95 9.99 6.03
N PRO A 239 13.72 11.25 5.57
CA PRO A 239 14.65 11.89 4.64
C PRO A 239 16.04 11.89 5.27
N PHE A 240 16.92 11.13 4.65
CA PHE A 240 18.28 10.81 5.02
C PHE A 240 19.21 12.00 5.33
N LEU A 241 19.92 11.98 6.46
CA LEU A 241 21.16 12.74 6.68
C LEU A 241 22.03 12.14 7.80
N THR A 242 23.34 12.08 7.60
CA THR A 242 24.30 12.25 8.71
C THR A 242 25.40 13.18 8.23
N ILE A 243 25.64 14.26 8.96
CA ILE A 243 26.97 14.88 9.08
C ILE A 243 27.34 14.64 10.53
N GLU A 244 28.42 13.93 10.81
CA GLU A 244 29.25 14.25 11.97
C GLU A 244 30.73 14.06 11.61
N LEU A 245 31.50 14.92 12.26
CA LEU A 245 32.90 15.31 12.11
C LEU A 245 33.91 14.16 11.98
#